data_AF-A0A537YKS1-F1
#
_entry.id   AF-A0A537YKS1-F1
#
_cell.length_a   1.000
_cell.length_b   1.000
_cell.length_c   1.000
_cell.angle_alpha   90.00
_cell.angle_beta   90.00
_cell.angle_gamma   90.00
#
_symmetry.space_group_name_H-M   'P 1'
#
loop_
_entity.id
_entity.type
_entity.pdbx_description
1 polymer ?
#
loop_
_entity_poly.entity_id
_entity_poly.type
_entity_poly.pdbx_seq_one_letter_code
_entity_poly.pdbx_strand_id
1 'polypeptide(L)'
;MIGSRECVLSEWDLLPRDADRLRALAREVAIDPDFPRLVEALRREGAEVTVVSDGFGFYAEEVCARLGVALLANTVDWSTFRLEFPHEDRCCACSTCGTCKQAP
;
A
#
# COMPACT_ATOMS: atom_id res chain seq x y z
N MET A 1 -24.25 -0.83 1.64
CA MET A 1 -22.84 -1.12 1.99
C MET A 1 -22.01 -0.49 0.89
N ILE A 2 -21.06 0.39 1.24
CA ILE A 2 -20.13 0.98 0.26
C ILE A 2 -18.98 0.00 0.02
N GLY A 3 -18.35 0.08 -1.16
CA GLY A 3 -17.18 -0.75 -1.49
C GLY A 3 -15.91 -0.29 -0.79
N SER A 4 -14.91 -1.16 -0.63
CA SER A 4 -13.61 -0.80 -0.02
C SER A 4 -12.92 0.36 -0.77
N ARG A 5 -12.99 0.38 -2.11
CA ARG A 5 -12.50 1.50 -2.93
C ARG A 5 -13.18 2.83 -2.62
N GLU A 6 -14.51 2.82 -2.45
CA GLU A 6 -15.28 4.00 -2.10
C GLU A 6 -14.94 4.49 -0.69
N CYS A 7 -14.72 3.56 0.25
CA CYS A 7 -14.28 3.85 1.62
C CYS A 7 -12.93 4.57 1.63
N VAL A 8 -11.90 3.99 0.99
CA VAL A 8 -10.55 4.56 1.02
C VAL A 8 -10.45 5.89 0.26
N LEU A 9 -11.27 6.09 -0.78
CA LEU A 9 -11.40 7.40 -1.45
C LEU A 9 -12.02 8.45 -0.51
N SER A 10 -13.08 8.08 0.21
CA SER A 10 -13.71 8.97 1.19
C SER A 10 -12.75 9.32 2.33
N GLU A 11 -11.95 8.36 2.80
CA GLU A 11 -10.91 8.58 3.80
C GLU A 11 -9.81 9.52 3.28
N TRP A 12 -9.36 9.32 2.03
CA TRP A 12 -8.37 10.19 1.38
C TRP A 12 -8.85 11.64 1.27
N ASP A 13 -10.13 11.84 0.94
CA ASP A 13 -10.73 13.19 0.82
C ASP A 13 -10.80 13.95 2.16
N LEU A 14 -10.73 13.24 3.29
CA LEU A 14 -10.67 13.85 4.63
C LEU A 14 -9.27 14.34 5.01
N LEU A 15 -8.23 13.89 4.30
CA LEU A 15 -6.84 14.19 4.65
C LEU A 15 -6.42 15.60 4.18
N PRO A 16 -5.49 16.25 4.90
CA PRO A 16 -4.94 17.53 4.48
C PRO A 16 -4.18 17.36 3.16
N ARG A 17 -4.33 18.35 2.26
CA ARG A 17 -3.56 18.44 1.00
C ARG A 17 -2.12 18.91 1.22
N ASP A 18 -1.40 18.18 2.07
CA ASP A 18 -0.03 18.46 2.52
C ASP A 18 0.78 17.17 2.54
N ALA A 19 1.57 16.96 1.48
CA ALA A 19 2.33 15.74 1.27
C ALA A 19 3.40 15.52 2.36
N ASP A 20 4.04 16.59 2.81
CA ASP A 20 5.14 16.50 3.77
C ASP A 20 4.60 16.15 5.15
N ARG A 21 3.48 16.75 5.55
CA ARG A 21 2.78 16.41 6.79
C ARG A 21 2.30 14.96 6.79
N LEU A 22 1.69 14.50 5.69
CA LEU A 22 1.21 13.12 5.59
C LEU A 22 2.34 12.10 5.68
N ARG A 23 3.46 12.34 5.00
CA ARG A 23 4.65 11.49 5.08
C ARG A 23 5.27 11.51 6.48
N ALA A 24 5.36 12.69 7.12
CA ALA A 24 5.89 12.81 8.47
C ALA A 24 5.06 12.00 9.48
N LEU A 25 3.73 12.16 9.45
CA LEU A 25 2.81 11.42 10.33
C LEU A 25 2.88 9.90 10.10
N ALA A 26 2.96 9.45 8.84
CA ALA A 26 3.03 8.02 8.56
C ALA A 26 4.31 7.37 9.12
N ARG A 27 5.43 8.11 9.19
CA ARG A 27 6.68 7.64 9.81
C ARG A 27 6.60 7.46 11.32
N GLU A 28 5.58 8.02 11.98
CA GLU A 28 5.35 7.78 13.42
C GLU A 28 4.86 6.35 13.69
N VAL A 29 4.33 5.66 12.66
CA VAL A 29 3.92 4.26 12.77
C VAL A 29 5.16 3.37 12.76
N ALA A 30 5.47 2.79 13.92
CA ALA A 30 6.57 1.85 14.06
C ALA A 30 6.34 0.59 13.21
N ILE A 31 7.38 0.16 12.51
CA ILE A 31 7.41 -1.14 11.85
C ILE A 31 7.82 -2.19 12.88
N ASP A 32 7.18 -3.35 12.81
CA ASP A 32 7.55 -4.50 13.64
C ASP A 32 9.06 -4.79 13.49
N PRO A 33 9.83 -4.72 14.59
CA PRO A 33 11.28 -4.89 14.54
C PRO A 33 11.72 -6.29 14.08
N ASP A 34 10.86 -7.31 14.20
CA ASP A 34 11.15 -8.68 13.78
C ASP A 34 10.78 -8.95 12.30
N PHE A 35 10.10 -8.01 11.62
CA PHE A 35 9.71 -8.17 10.22
C PHE A 35 10.88 -8.45 9.26
N PRO A 36 12.03 -7.75 9.34
CA PRO A 36 13.19 -8.04 8.47
C PRO A 36 13.70 -9.48 8.64
N ARG A 37 13.75 -9.96 9.89
CA ARG A 37 14.21 -11.32 10.21
C ARG A 37 13.26 -12.38 9.63
N LEU A 38 11.95 -12.11 9.66
CA LEU A 38 10.96 -12.98 9.03
C LEU A 38 11.18 -13.05 7.51
N VAL A 39 11.35 -11.90 6.85
CA VAL A 39 11.59 -11.83 5.39
C VAL A 39 12.85 -12.62 5.00
N GLU A 40 13.94 -12.44 5.72
CA GLU A 40 15.19 -13.18 5.49
C GLU A 40 15.02 -14.69 5.69
N ALA A 41 14.31 -15.10 6.74
CA ALA A 41 14.05 -16.50 7.00
C ALA A 41 13.24 -17.15 5.87
N LEU A 42 12.18 -16.49 5.40
CA LEU A 42 11.35 -16.98 4.29
C LEU A 42 12.15 -17.09 2.98
N ARG A 43 12.95 -16.08 2.66
CA ARG A 43 13.81 -16.08 1.46
C ARG A 43 14.85 -17.19 1.47
N ARG A 44 15.42 -17.49 2.65
CA ARG A 44 16.39 -18.59 2.81
C ARG A 44 15.77 -19.96 2.56
N GLU A 45 14.47 -20.12 2.83
CA GLU A 45 13.70 -21.32 2.47
C GLU A 45 13.22 -21.31 0.99
N GLY A 46 13.63 -20.31 0.20
CA GLY A 46 13.30 -20.19 -1.22
C GLY A 46 11.97 -19.51 -1.52
N ALA A 47 11.32 -18.88 -0.54
CA ALA A 47 10.07 -18.16 -0.76
C ALA A 47 10.28 -16.77 -1.36
N GLU A 48 9.41 -16.39 -2.28
CA GLU A 48 9.23 -15.01 -2.72
C GLU A 48 8.29 -14.28 -1.75
N VAL A 49 8.63 -13.05 -1.38
CA VAL A 49 7.89 -12.28 -0.37
C VAL A 49 7.42 -10.96 -0.96
N THR A 50 6.12 -10.74 -0.89
CA THR A 50 5.43 -9.53 -1.36
C THR A 50 4.49 -9.01 -0.27
N VAL A 51 4.55 -7.70 0.00
CA VAL A 51 3.59 -6.99 0.85
C VAL A 51 2.43 -6.51 0.00
N VAL A 52 1.21 -6.70 0.50
CA VAL A 52 -0.04 -6.37 -0.18
C VAL A 52 -0.83 -5.45 0.76
N SER A 53 -1.09 -4.19 0.36
CA SER A 53 -1.69 -3.19 1.26
C SER A 53 -2.77 -2.34 0.61
N ASP A 54 -3.98 -2.31 1.17
CA ASP A 54 -5.09 -1.43 0.74
C ASP A 54 -4.89 0.05 1.12
N GLY A 55 -3.79 0.39 1.80
CA GLY A 55 -3.46 1.76 2.15
C GLY A 55 -2.88 2.58 0.98
N PHE A 56 -2.46 3.81 1.29
CA PHE A 56 -2.02 4.83 0.32
C PHE A 56 -0.60 4.62 -0.26
N GLY A 57 0.08 3.54 0.12
CA GLY A 57 1.38 3.13 -0.44
C GLY A 57 2.60 3.92 0.02
N PHE A 58 2.53 5.25 0.14
CA PHE A 58 3.72 6.12 0.25
C PHE A 58 4.64 5.86 1.45
N TYR A 59 4.16 5.28 2.56
CA TYR A 59 5.01 4.87 3.68
C TYR A 59 5.49 3.43 3.55
N ALA A 60 4.60 2.52 3.14
CA ALA A 60 4.95 1.13 2.91
C ALA A 60 6.00 0.97 1.81
N GLU A 61 5.97 1.85 0.79
CA GLU A 61 6.96 1.88 -0.30
C GLU A 61 8.38 2.16 0.23
N GLU A 62 8.53 3.17 1.09
CA GLU A 62 9.82 3.51 1.73
C GLU A 62 10.36 2.32 2.54
N VAL A 63 9.49 1.67 3.33
CA VAL A 63 9.86 0.54 4.18
C VAL A 63 10.21 -0.70 3.36
N CYS A 64 9.39 -1.04 2.37
CA CYS A 64 9.59 -2.21 1.52
C CYS A 64 10.84 -2.06 0.66
N ALA A 65 11.09 -0.87 0.10
CA ALA A 65 12.31 -0.57 -0.64
C ALA A 65 13.57 -0.77 0.21
N ARG A 66 13.57 -0.31 1.47
CA ARG A 66 14.68 -0.50 2.41
C ARG A 66 14.96 -1.97 2.72
N LEU A 67 13.92 -2.81 2.73
CA LEU A 67 14.02 -4.26 3.00
C LEU A 67 14.14 -5.11 1.73
N GLY A 68 14.13 -4.47 0.56
CA GLY A 68 14.12 -5.11 -0.75
C GLY A 68 12.89 -6.00 -0.98
N VAL A 69 11.76 -5.72 -0.34
CA VAL A 69 10.50 -6.50 -0.45
C VAL A 69 9.61 -5.89 -1.54
N ALA A 70 8.96 -6.71 -2.35
CA ALA A 70 8.02 -6.24 -3.34
C ALA A 70 6.75 -5.69 -2.66
N LEU A 71 6.17 -4.63 -3.20
CA LEU A 71 4.95 -4.00 -2.68
C LEU A 71 3.90 -3.91 -3.77
N LEU A 72 2.68 -4.33 -3.43
CA LEU A 72 1.46 -4.03 -4.15
C LEU A 72 0.60 -3.14 -3.26
N ALA A 73 0.41 -1.87 -3.64
CA ALA A 73 -0.36 -0.89 -2.88
C ALA A 73 -1.10 0.08 -3.80
N ASN A 74 -2.05 0.84 -3.23
CA ASN A 74 -2.55 2.04 -3.92
C ASN A 74 -1.44 3.10 -3.92
N THR A 75 -1.46 4.02 -4.88
CA THR A 75 -0.44 5.06 -5.03
C THR A 75 -1.08 6.43 -5.00
N VAL A 76 -0.34 7.44 -4.53
CA VAL A 76 -0.80 8.83 -4.53
C VAL A 76 -0.08 9.60 -5.61
N ASP A 77 -0.83 10.15 -6.57
CA ASP A 77 -0.31 11.21 -7.42
C ASP A 77 -0.32 12.52 -6.63
N TRP A 78 0.87 12.93 -6.17
CA TRP A 78 1.06 14.14 -5.39
C TRP A 78 0.84 15.44 -6.17
N SER A 79 0.89 15.40 -7.50
CA SER A 79 0.66 16.60 -8.34
C SER A 79 -0.82 16.94 -8.43
N THR A 80 -1.70 15.92 -8.48
CA THR A 80 -3.15 16.08 -8.54
C THR A 80 -3.84 15.81 -7.20
N PHE A 81 -3.09 15.26 -6.24
CA PHE A 81 -3.58 14.77 -4.95
C PHE A 81 -4.66 13.69 -5.11
N ARG A 82 -4.47 12.78 -6.08
CA ARG A 82 -5.42 11.69 -6.38
C ARG A 82 -4.86 10.34 -5.93
N LEU A 83 -5.73 9.53 -5.36
CA LEU A 83 -5.43 8.12 -5.08
C LEU A 83 -5.65 7.28 -6.35
N GLU A 84 -4.66 6.50 -6.69
CA GLU A 84 -4.61 5.62 -7.85
C GLU A 84 -4.53 4.15 -7.42
N PHE A 85 -5.07 3.28 -8.27
CA PHE A 85 -5.23 1.85 -7.99
C PHE A 85 -4.52 1.03 -9.08
N PRO A 86 -3.17 1.05 -9.14
CA PRO A 86 -2.41 0.50 -10.26
C PRO A 86 -2.55 -1.02 -10.40
N HIS A 87 -2.88 -1.72 -9.32
CA HIS A 87 -3.01 -3.18 -9.30
C HIS A 87 -4.45 -3.67 -9.37
N GLU A 88 -5.44 -2.78 -9.54
CA GLU A 88 -6.85 -3.14 -9.62
C GLU A 88 -7.12 -4.09 -10.78
N ASP A 89 -7.68 -5.26 -10.46
CA ASP A 89 -8.22 -6.17 -11.46
C ASP A 89 -9.55 -5.66 -12.02
N ARG A 90 -9.50 -5.10 -13.23
CA ARG A 90 -10.68 -4.60 -13.96
C ARG A 90 -11.63 -5.71 -14.43
N CYS A 91 -11.19 -6.98 -14.38
CA CYS A 91 -11.97 -8.15 -14.76
C CYS A 91 -12.48 -8.95 -13.54
N CYS A 92 -12.15 -8.54 -12.31
CA CYS A 92 -12.68 -9.16 -11.10
C CYS A 92 -14.21 -9.00 -11.07
N ALA A 93 -14.93 -10.10 -10.81
CA ALA A 93 -16.39 -10.09 -10.63
C ALA A 93 -16.85 -9.10 -9.54
N CYS A 94 -15.97 -8.78 -8.60
CA CYS A 94 -16.20 -7.78 -7.56
C CYS A 94 -16.30 -6.34 -8.10
N SER A 95 -15.59 -5.99 -9.18
CA SER A 95 -15.55 -4.70 -9.94
C SER A 95 -15.49 -3.37 -9.14
N THR A 96 -15.44 -3.42 -7.81
CA THR A 96 -15.76 -2.30 -6.92
C THR A 96 -14.86 -2.24 -5.68
N CYS A 97 -14.06 -3.29 -5.43
CA CYS A 97 -13.37 -3.41 -4.16
C CYS A 97 -12.02 -2.69 -4.11
N GLY A 98 -11.30 -2.55 -5.24
CA GLY A 98 -9.96 -1.93 -5.27
C GLY A 98 -8.89 -2.65 -4.42
N THR A 99 -9.20 -3.84 -3.88
CA THR A 99 -8.28 -4.67 -3.07
C THR A 99 -7.70 -5.85 -3.86
N CYS A 100 -8.26 -6.15 -5.04
CA CYS A 100 -7.73 -7.15 -5.95
C CYS A 100 -6.37 -6.68 -6.48
N LYS A 101 -5.30 -6.97 -5.74
CA LYS A 101 -3.92 -6.69 -6.13
C LYS A 101 -3.31 -7.89 -6.81
N GLN A 102 -3.51 -7.96 -8.13
CA GLN A 102 -2.94 -9.04 -8.92
C GLN A 102 -1.41 -8.98 -8.81
N ALA A 103 -0.84 -10.09 -8.35
CA ALA A 103 0.60 -10.30 -8.46
C ALA A 103 0.97 -10.49 -9.94
N PRO A 104 2.11 -9.95 -10.40
CA PRO A 104 2.61 -10.22 -11.75
C PRO A 104 2.94 -11.69 -11.98
#